data_AF-A0A0D7A1H6-F1
#
_entry.id   AF-A0A0D7A1H6-F1
#
_cell.length_a   1.000
_cell.length_b   1.000
_cell.length_c   1.000
_cell.angle_alpha   90.00
_cell.angle_beta   90.00
_cell.angle_gamma   90.00
#
_symmetry.space_group_name_H-M   'P 1'
#
loop_
_entity.id
_entity.type
_entity.pdbx_description
1 polymer ?
#
loop_
_entity_poly.entity_id
_entity_poly.type
_entity_poly.pdbx_seq_one_letter_code
_entity_poly.pdbx_strand_id
1 'polypeptide(L)' 'DVSNMCIIMWLFILNVVHAINSVIWSGNTNIHIPVWCDIVTKLYIGNLMAISGSFFCISLRLRRASSARA' A
#
# COMPACT_ATOMS: atom_id res chain seq x y z
N ASP A 1 6.71 -16.16 2.62
CA ASP A 1 7.38 -15.12 3.41
C ASP A 1 6.34 -14.07 3.76
N VAL A 2 6.12 -13.81 5.05
CA VAL A 2 5.04 -12.94 5.53
C VAL A 2 5.18 -11.53 4.95
N SER A 3 6.40 -11.01 4.82
CA SER A 3 6.65 -9.65 4.29
C SER A 3 6.24 -9.51 2.82
N ASN A 4 6.45 -10.56 2.02
CA ASN A 4 6.00 -10.56 0.62
C ASN A 4 4.46 -10.61 0.49
N MET A 5 3.77 -11.33 1.39
CA MET A 5 2.30 -11.38 1.35
C MET A 5 1.69 -10.04 1.78
N CYS A 6 2.29 -9.38 2.77
CA CYS A 6 1.87 -8.05 3.21
C CYS A 6 1.98 -7.03 2.08
N ILE A 7 3.11 -6.96 1.38
CA ILE A 7 3.30 -5.96 0.33
C ILE A 7 2.33 -6.18 -0.84
N ILE A 8 2.09 -7.43 -1.25
CA ILE A 8 1.14 -7.75 -2.33
C ILE A 8 -0.29 -7.36 -1.92
N MET A 9 -0.71 -7.70 -0.70
CA MET A 9 -2.04 -7.39 -0.20
C MET A 9 -2.28 -5.88 -0.14
N TRP A 10 -1.33 -5.11 0.40
CA TRP A 10 -1.44 -3.65 0.47
C TRP A 10 -1.43 -2.98 -0.91
N LEU A 11 -0.59 -3.47 -1.84
CA LEU A 11 -0.57 -2.98 -3.21
C LEU A 11 -1.90 -3.23 -3.92
N PHE A 12 -2.51 -4.39 -3.69
CA PHE A 12 -3.83 -4.71 -4.24
C PHE A 12 -4.92 -3.76 -3.72
N ILE A 13 -4.96 -3.51 -2.41
CA ILE A 13 -5.92 -2.58 -1.79
C ILE A 13 -5.81 -1.18 -2.41
N LEU A 14 -4.59 -0.66 -2.59
CA LEU A 14 -4.40 0.63 -3.22
C LEU A 14 -4.85 0.66 -4.68
N ASN A 15 -4.58 -0.39 -5.45
CA ASN A 15 -5.03 -0.46 -6.85
C ASN A 15 -6.57 -0.42 -6.93
N VAL A 16 -7.26 -1.09 -6.01
CA VAL A 16 -8.73 -1.03 -5.92
C VAL A 16 -9.19 0.40 -5.59
N VAL A 17 -8.55 1.07 -4.63
CA VAL A 17 -8.85 2.46 -4.30
C VAL A 17 -8.66 3.38 -5.51
N HIS A 18 -7.57 3.22 -6.26
CA HIS A 18 -7.31 3.98 -7.48
C HIS A 18 -8.34 3.71 -8.57
N ALA A 19 -8.74 2.45 -8.77
CA ALA A 19 -9.78 2.09 -9.72
C ALA A 19 -11.11 2.76 -9.36
N ILE A 20 -11.54 2.67 -8.10
CA ILE A 20 -12.77 3.31 -7.62
C ILE A 20 -12.69 4.83 -7.79
N ASN A 21 -11.54 5.43 -7.45
CA ASN A 21 -11.33 6.86 -7.65
C ASN A 21 -11.46 7.27 -9.12
N SER A 22 -10.90 6.48 -10.04
CA SER A 22 -11.01 6.72 -11.47
C SER A 22 -12.44 6.61 -11.99
N VAL A 23 -13.26 5.73 -11.42
CA VAL A 23 -14.68 5.58 -11.81
C VAL A 23 -15.51 6.75 -11.28
N ILE A 24 -15.36 7.12 -10.00
CA ILE A 24 -16.18 8.14 -9.34
C ILE A 24 -15.80 9.56 -9.83
N TRP A 25 -14.50 9.82 -10.00
CA TRP A 25 -13.98 11.15 -10.40
C TRP A 25 -13.62 11.21 -11.89
N SER A 26 -14.26 10.39 -12.72
CA SER A 26 -14.10 10.48 -14.18
C SER A 26 -14.62 11.83 -14.69
N GLY A 27 -13.71 12.75 -14.99
CA GLY A 27 -14.03 14.06 -15.58
C GLY A 27 -14.56 15.11 -14.60
N ASN A 28 -14.47 14.87 -13.28
CA ASN A 28 -14.84 15.85 -12.27
C ASN A 28 -13.97 15.66 -11.02
N THR A 29 -13.61 16.74 -10.32
CA THR A 29 -12.85 16.70 -9.05
C THR A 29 -13.70 17.06 -7.84
N ASN A 30 -15.01 17.26 -8.03
CA ASN A 30 -15.91 17.67 -6.95
C ASN A 30 -16.14 16.53 -5.94
N ILE A 31 -16.20 16.88 -4.65
CA ILE A 31 -16.37 15.92 -3.55
C ILE A 31 -17.79 15.36 -3.59
N HIS A 32 -17.95 14.18 -4.19
CA HIS A 32 -19.26 13.50 -4.29
C HIS A 32 -19.60 12.69 -3.04
N ILE A 33 -18.61 12.05 -2.41
CA ILE A 33 -18.82 11.09 -1.32
C ILE A 33 -17.81 11.36 -0.19
N PRO A 34 -18.15 12.21 0.79
CA PRO A 34 -17.20 12.59 1.86
C PRO A 34 -16.74 11.41 2.72
N VAL A 35 -17.62 10.41 2.93
CA VAL A 35 -17.29 9.19 3.68
C VAL A 35 -16.21 8.36 2.97
N TRP A 36 -16.22 8.32 1.63
CA TRP A 36 -15.20 7.61 0.86
C TRP A 36 -13.83 8.27 0.97
N CYS A 37 -13.76 9.60 0.86
CA CYS A 37 -12.52 10.35 1.02
C CYS A 37 -11.86 10.14 2.40
N ASP A 38 -12.65 10.04 3.48
CA ASP A 38 -12.11 9.78 4.82
C ASP A 38 -11.48 8.37 4.91
N ILE A 39 -12.17 7.35 4.40
CA ILE A 39 -11.67 5.97 4.34
C ILE A 39 -10.37 5.89 3.51
N VAL A 40 -10.35 6.50 2.34
CA VAL A 40 -9.18 6.51 1.45
C VAL A 40 -7.98 7.16 2.12
N THR A 41 -8.19 8.27 2.85
CA THR A 41 -7.12 8.95 3.58
C THR A 41 -6.53 8.05 4.66
N LYS A 42 -7.37 7.34 5.42
CA LYS A 42 -6.93 6.37 6.43
C LYS A 42 -6.13 5.21 5.81
N LEU A 43 -6.59 4.68 4.67
CA LEU A 43 -5.89 3.62 3.94
C LEU A 43 -4.53 4.10 3.42
N TYR A 44 -4.43 5.33 2.92
CA TYR A 44 -3.17 5.91 2.46
C TYR A 44 -2.13 6.03 3.58
N ILE A 45 -2.55 6.50 4.76
CA ILE A 45 -1.69 6.60 5.94
C ILE A 45 -1.21 5.20 6.36
N GLY A 46 -2.12 4.22 6.41
CA GLY A 46 -1.77 2.83 6.72
C GLY A 46 -0.79 2.23 5.73
N ASN A 47 -0.98 2.53 4.44
CA ASN A 47 -0.13 2.03 3.37
C ASN A 47 1.32 2.52 3.46
N LEU A 48 1.55 3.80 3.81
CA LEU A 48 2.89 4.35 3.99
C LEU A 48 3.70 3.55 5.03
N MET A 49 3.05 3.19 6.13
CA MET A 49 3.69 2.36 7.17
C MET A 49 3.85 0.91 6.73
N ALA A 50 2.83 0.32 6.12
CA ALA A 50 2.83 -1.09 5.73
C ALA A 50 3.88 -1.40 4.66
N ILE A 51 4.00 -0.56 3.63
CA ILE A 51 5.00 -0.70 2.57
C ILE A 51 6.40 -0.57 3.15
N SER A 52 6.66 0.50 3.91
CA SER A 52 7.98 0.76 4.51
C SER A 52 8.42 -0.39 5.43
N GLY A 53 7.51 -0.90 6.28
CA GLY A 53 7.77 -2.05 7.14
C GLY A 53 8.06 -3.33 6.36
N SER A 54 7.32 -3.58 5.29
CA SER A 54 7.52 -4.76 4.44
C SER A 54 8.87 -4.72 3.73
N PHE A 55 9.24 -3.57 3.15
CA PHE A 55 10.55 -3.36 2.52
C PHE A 55 11.71 -3.51 3.51
N PHE A 56 11.55 -2.98 4.72
CA PHE A 56 12.58 -3.14 5.76
C PHE A 56 12.82 -4.61 6.11
N CYS A 57 11.75 -5.39 6.31
CA CYS A 57 11.86 -6.83 6.59
C CYS A 57 12.53 -7.61 5.44
N ILE A 58 12.17 -7.29 4.19
CA ILE A 58 12.82 -7.88 3.01
C ILE A 58 14.31 -7.53 2.99
N SER A 59 14.66 -6.28 3.28
CA SER A 59 16.05 -5.80 3.30
C SER A 59 16.87 -6.50 4.40
N LEU A 60 16.29 -6.71 5.59
CA LEU A 60 16.91 -7.49 6.66
C LEU A 60 17.14 -8.94 6.26
N ARG A 61 16.17 -9.56 5.58
CA ARG A 61 16.30 -10.94 5.07
C ARG A 61 17.44 -11.04 4.07
N LEU A 62 17.51 -10.11 3.12
CA LEU A 62 18.59 -10.04 2.14
C LEU A 62 19.96 -9.80 2.79
N ARG A 63 20.02 -8.88 3.77
CA ARG A 63 21.25 -8.61 4.53
C ARG A 63 21.74 -9.84 5.28
N ARG A 64 20.87 -10.58 5.95
CA ARG A 64 21.22 -11.82 6.64
C ARG A 64 21.73 -12.89 5.67
N ALA A 65 21.05 -13.08 4.54
CA ALA A 65 21.48 -14.03 3.52
C ALA A 65 22.85 -13.65 2.91
N SER A 66 23.11 -12.36 2.71
CA SER A 66 24.40 -11.87 2.23
C SER A 66 25.51 -12.06 3.26
N SER A 67 25.24 -11.76 4.54
CA SER A 67 26.22 -11.91 5.62
C SER A 67 26.55 -13.37 5.91
N ALA A 68 25.62 -14.30 5.70
CA ALA A 68 25.88 -15.74 5.85
C ALA A 68 26.74 -16.33 4.72
N ARG A 69 26.91 -15.59 3.62
CA ARG A 69 27.74 -15.96 2.47
C ARG A 69 29.15 -15.34 2.51
N ALA A 70 29.38 -14.38 3.40
CA ALA A 70 30.69 -13.75 3.62
C ALA A 70 31.42 -14.48 4.75
#